data_AF-A0A0C3PXE8-F1
#
_entry.id   AF-A0A0C3PXE8-F1
#
_cell.length_a   1.000
_cell.length_b   1.000
_cell.length_c   1.000
_cell.angle_alpha   90.00
_cell.angle_beta   90.00
_cell.angle_gamma   90.00
#
_symmetry.space_group_name_H-M   'P 1'
#
loop_
_entity.id
_entity.type
_entity.pdbx_description
1 polymer ?
#
loop_
_entity_poly.entity_id
_entity_poly.type
_entity_poly.pdbx_seq_one_letter_code
_entity_poly.pdbx_strand_id
1 'polypeptide(L)'
;MSTPVPVAPFSAAHKSYVKNLYRRILTNELNWTVRRDIWRGKALAIRAEFDRHRDVQDPRALAELFDKAEAELSARLHPDPYRPATAPDGTKWERNAPPPLGPLFDHRAYNDAHAH
;
A
#
# COMPACT_ATOMS: atom_id res chain seq x y z
N MET A 1 -9.69 -9.94 -6.90
CA MET A 1 -10.06 -10.09 -5.48
C MET A 1 -8.86 -10.70 -4.77
N SER A 2 -8.07 -9.92 -4.04
CA SER A 2 -6.93 -10.47 -3.29
C SER A 2 -7.50 -11.17 -2.05
N THR A 3 -7.38 -12.49 -1.98
CA THR A 3 -7.83 -13.28 -0.82
C THR A 3 -6.96 -12.93 0.39
N PRO A 4 -7.54 -12.64 1.57
CA PRO A 4 -6.76 -12.37 2.76
C PRO A 4 -5.91 -13.60 3.10
N VAL A 5 -4.60 -13.42 3.17
CA VAL A 5 -3.67 -14.48 3.58
C VAL A 5 -3.97 -14.82 5.04
N PRO A 6 -4.17 -16.10 5.41
CA PRO A 6 -4.41 -16.47 6.80
C PRO A 6 -3.17 -16.11 7.64
N VAL A 7 -3.31 -15.09 8.49
CA VAL A 7 -2.24 -14.65 9.40
C VAL A 7 -2.50 -15.24 10.77
N ALA A 8 -1.52 -15.95 11.34
CA ALA A 8 -1.64 -16.49 12.69
C ALA A 8 -1.96 -15.36 13.70
N PRO A 9 -3.02 -15.48 14.52
CA PRO A 9 -3.46 -14.42 15.42
C PRO A 9 -2.38 -14.10 16.46
N PHE A 10 -2.34 -12.84 16.91
CA PHE A 10 -1.40 -12.34 17.93
C PHE A 10 0.11 -12.47 17.60
N SER A 11 0.45 -12.89 16.39
CA SER A 11 1.83 -12.97 15.90
C SER A 11 2.39 -11.60 15.48
N ALA A 12 3.70 -11.52 15.20
CA ALA A 12 4.30 -10.34 14.58
C ALA A 12 3.69 -10.03 13.21
N ALA A 13 3.35 -11.06 12.43
CA ALA A 13 2.67 -10.92 11.15
C ALA A 13 1.26 -10.31 11.33
N HIS A 14 0.52 -10.72 12.37
CA HIS A 14 -0.79 -10.15 12.69
C HIS A 14 -0.69 -8.66 13.02
N LYS A 15 0.27 -8.27 13.86
CA LYS A 15 0.50 -6.84 14.18
C LYS A 15 0.82 -6.02 12.93
N SER A 16 1.64 -6.54 12.03
CA SER A 16 1.97 -5.90 10.75
C SER A 16 0.76 -5.79 9.82
N TYR A 17 -0.07 -6.84 9.77
CA TYR A 17 -1.31 -6.86 9.00
C TYR A 17 -2.29 -5.79 9.49
N VAL A 18 -2.59 -5.74 10.79
CA VAL A 18 -3.47 -4.73 11.40
C VAL A 18 -2.97 -3.31 11.13
N LYS A 19 -1.67 -3.06 11.29
CA LYS A 19 -1.05 -1.75 10.99
C LYS A 19 -1.22 -1.37 9.51
N ASN A 20 -1.04 -2.32 8.60
CA ASN A 20 -1.23 -2.08 7.17
C ASN A 20 -2.68 -1.82 6.80
N LEU A 21 -3.63 -2.58 7.35
CA LEU A 21 -5.06 -2.36 7.15
C LEU A 21 -5.48 -0.97 7.64
N TYR A 22 -5.07 -0.61 8.87
CA TYR A 22 -5.32 0.72 9.43
C TYR A 22 -4.77 1.85 8.54
N ARG A 23 -3.51 1.70 8.07
CA ARG A 23 -2.89 2.66 7.15
C ARG A 23 -3.64 2.77 5.82
N ARG A 24 -4.08 1.64 5.25
CA ARG A 24 -4.87 1.60 3.99
C ARG A 24 -6.20 2.35 4.16
N ILE A 25 -6.92 2.11 5.25
CA ILE A 25 -8.21 2.76 5.53
C ILE A 25 -8.03 4.28 5.71
N LEU A 26 -7.05 4.73 6.50
CA LEU A 26 -6.76 6.15 6.67
C LEU A 26 -6.38 6.84 5.36
N THR A 27 -5.57 6.17 4.53
CA THR A 27 -5.14 6.69 3.23
C THR A 27 -6.32 6.78 2.28
N ASN A 28 -7.18 5.77 2.24
CA ASN A 28 -8.38 5.77 1.42
C ASN A 28 -9.34 6.90 1.82
N GLU A 29 -9.59 7.11 3.11
CA GLU A 29 -10.41 8.25 3.56
C GLU A 29 -9.79 9.61 3.24
N LEU A 30 -8.46 9.70 3.23
CA LEU A 30 -7.76 10.92 2.81
C LEU A 30 -7.94 11.19 1.31
N ASN A 31 -7.90 10.15 0.48
CA ASN A 31 -8.15 10.27 -0.96
C ASN A 31 -9.56 10.79 -1.23
N TRP A 32 -10.57 10.32 -0.49
CA TRP A 32 -11.94 10.85 -0.58
C TRP A 32 -12.11 12.24 0.03
N THR A 33 -11.40 12.54 1.12
CA THR A 33 -11.62 13.75 1.93
C THR A 33 -10.35 14.60 1.98
N VAL A 34 -10.08 15.34 0.90
CA VAL A 34 -8.85 16.14 0.76
C VAL A 34 -8.71 17.22 1.86
N ARG A 35 -9.85 17.77 2.31
CA ARG A 35 -9.93 18.77 3.38
C ARG A 35 -9.52 18.19 4.74
N ARG A 36 -8.41 18.69 5.30
CA ARG A 36 -7.76 18.14 6.51
C ARG A 36 -8.55 18.31 7.80
N ASP A 37 -9.34 19.37 7.91
CA ASP A 37 -10.26 19.63 9.01
C ASP A 37 -11.31 18.53 9.14
N ILE A 38 -11.97 18.20 8.02
CA ILE A 38 -12.99 17.15 7.97
C ILE A 38 -12.34 15.76 8.12
N TRP A 39 -11.21 15.53 7.43
CA TRP A 39 -10.51 14.27 7.48
C TRP A 39 -10.04 13.88 8.89
N ARG A 40 -9.60 14.83 9.72
CA ARG A 40 -9.18 14.56 11.11
C ARG A 40 -10.32 13.96 11.93
N GLY A 41 -11.55 14.48 11.79
CA GLY A 41 -12.73 13.92 12.47
C GLY A 41 -12.97 12.46 12.08
N LYS A 42 -12.85 12.15 10.79
CA LYS A 42 -12.96 10.77 10.29
C LYS A 42 -11.82 9.88 10.77
N ALA A 43 -10.59 10.38 10.78
CA ALA A 43 -9.42 9.63 11.24
C ALA A 43 -9.54 9.24 12.71
N LEU A 44 -10.08 10.13 13.56
CA LEU A 44 -10.39 9.83 14.96
C LEU A 44 -11.49 8.77 15.09
N ALA A 45 -12.53 8.82 14.27
CA ALA A 45 -13.57 7.79 14.25
C ALA A 45 -13.01 6.41 13.86
N ILE A 46 -12.14 6.35 12.84
CA ILE A 46 -11.44 5.12 12.45
C ILE A 46 -10.56 4.61 13.60
N ARG A 47 -9.81 5.49 14.26
CA ARG A 47 -8.97 5.10 15.41
C ARG A 47 -9.82 4.50 16.54
N ALA A 48 -10.95 5.14 16.86
CA ALA A 48 -11.88 4.65 17.87
C ALA A 48 -12.47 3.27 17.52
N GLU A 49 -12.78 3.02 16.25
CA GLU A 49 -13.22 1.69 15.79
C GLU A 49 -12.17 0.60 16.02
N PHE A 50 -10.91 0.89 15.70
CA PHE A 50 -9.81 -0.04 15.97
C PHE A 50 -9.57 -0.25 17.46
N ASP A 51 -9.71 0.81 18.27
CA ASP A 51 -9.53 0.71 19.72
C ASP A 51 -10.67 -0.08 20.40
N ARG A 52 -11.91 -0.02 19.88
CA ARG A 52 -13.02 -0.86 20.35
C ARG A 52 -12.74 -2.36 20.25
N HIS A 53 -11.98 -2.77 19.24
CA HIS A 53 -11.72 -4.18 18.94
C HIS A 53 -10.31 -4.65 19.37
N ARG A 54 -9.59 -3.82 20.14
CA ARG A 54 -8.20 -4.08 20.53
C ARG A 54 -8.03 -5.36 21.36
N ASP A 55 -9.00 -5.66 22.21
CA ASP A 55 -8.89 -6.71 23.23
C ASP A 55 -9.62 -8.01 22.83
N VAL A 56 -10.02 -8.14 21.56
CA VAL A 56 -10.65 -9.36 21.03
C VAL A 56 -9.61 -10.49 20.99
N GLN A 57 -9.85 -11.55 21.76
CA GLN A 57 -8.93 -12.69 21.89
C GLN A 57 -9.33 -13.90 21.03
N ASP A 58 -10.59 -14.00 20.62
CA ASP A 58 -11.08 -15.12 19.80
C ASP A 58 -10.59 -15.01 18.35
N PRO A 59 -9.81 -15.98 17.84
CA PRO A 59 -9.34 -15.98 16.45
C PRO A 59 -10.45 -15.99 15.41
N ARG A 60 -11.60 -16.61 15.69
CA ARG A 60 -12.72 -16.67 14.74
C ARG A 60 -13.39 -15.32 14.61
N ALA A 61 -13.73 -14.70 15.74
CA ALA A 61 -14.23 -13.32 15.77
C ALA A 61 -13.26 -12.33 15.08
N LEU A 62 -11.94 -12.49 15.26
CA LEU A 62 -10.95 -11.66 14.56
C LEU A 62 -11.00 -11.83 13.04
N ALA A 63 -11.12 -13.07 12.55
CA ALA A 63 -11.23 -13.33 11.11
C ALA A 63 -12.47 -12.65 10.51
N GLU A 64 -13.63 -12.77 11.16
CA GLU A 64 -14.87 -12.12 10.73
C GLU A 64 -14.74 -10.58 10.70
N LEU A 65 -14.07 -10.00 11.70
CA LEU A 65 -13.80 -8.56 11.74
C LEU A 65 -12.91 -8.11 10.59
N PHE A 66 -11.87 -8.88 10.24
CA PHE A 66 -11.01 -8.56 9.11
C PHE A 66 -11.72 -8.70 7.77
N ASP A 67 -12.51 -9.75 7.59
CA ASP A 67 -13.28 -9.96 6.37
C ASP A 67 -14.28 -8.81 6.16
N LYS A 68 -14.97 -8.40 7.22
CA LYS A 68 -15.86 -7.24 7.20
C LYS A 68 -15.10 -5.96 6.84
N ALA A 69 -13.98 -5.69 7.50
CA ALA A 69 -13.18 -4.48 7.25
C ALA A 69 -12.59 -4.42 5.84
N GLU A 70 -12.11 -5.55 5.30
CA GLU A 70 -11.61 -5.65 3.93
C GLU A 70 -12.74 -5.51 2.90
N ALA A 71 -13.93 -6.05 3.18
CA ALA A 71 -15.11 -5.86 2.33
C ALA A 71 -15.55 -4.40 2.28
N GLU A 72 -15.65 -3.74 3.44
CA GLU A 72 -15.99 -2.31 3.53
C GLU A 72 -14.95 -1.43 2.83
N LEU A 73 -13.66 -1.72 3.03
CA LEU A 73 -12.58 -1.00 2.34
C LEU A 73 -12.69 -1.20 0.83
N SER A 74 -12.86 -2.44 0.37
CA SER A 74 -12.95 -2.78 -1.06
C SER A 74 -14.14 -2.13 -1.75
N ALA A 75 -15.30 -2.09 -1.08
CA ALA A 75 -16.50 -1.45 -1.59
C ALA A 75 -16.35 0.07 -1.77
N ARG A 76 -15.45 0.69 -0.99
CA ARG A 76 -15.25 2.15 -0.95
C ARG A 76 -13.85 2.58 -1.39
N LEU A 77 -13.14 1.75 -2.15
CA LEU A 77 -11.84 2.14 -2.69
C LEU A 77 -12.00 3.34 -3.62
N HIS A 78 -11.17 4.36 -3.42
CA HIS A 78 -11.11 5.50 -4.33
C HIS A 78 -10.58 5.04 -5.71
N PRO A 79 -11.23 5.40 -6.84
CA PRO A 79 -10.84 4.92 -8.17
C PRO A 79 -9.46 5.42 -8.61
N ASP A 80 -9.09 6.64 -8.21
CA ASP A 80 -7.79 7.26 -8.53
C ASP A 80 -7.09 7.77 -7.24
N PRO A 81 -6.44 6.89 -6.47
CA PRO A 81 -5.84 7.29 -5.20
C PRO A 81 -4.60 8.17 -5.40
N TYR A 82 -4.35 9.08 -4.46
CA TYR A 82 -3.13 9.90 -4.50
C TYR A 82 -1.87 9.03 -4.44
N ARG A 83 -0.95 9.24 -5.40
CA ARG A 83 0.37 8.64 -5.45
C ARG A 83 1.46 9.71 -5.43
N PRO A 84 2.50 9.58 -4.59
CA PRO A 84 3.65 10.46 -4.67
C PRO A 84 4.28 10.42 -6.07
N ALA A 85 4.71 11.57 -6.57
CA ALA A 85 5.18 11.68 -7.96
C ALA A 85 6.33 10.70 -8.30
N THR A 86 7.22 10.40 -7.35
CA THR A 86 8.37 9.51 -7.55
C THR A 86 8.11 8.06 -7.14
N ALA A 87 6.93 7.73 -6.64
CA ALA A 87 6.56 6.35 -6.34
C ALA A 87 6.27 5.59 -7.64
N PRO A 88 6.24 4.24 -7.62
CA PRO A 88 5.75 3.46 -8.75
C PRO A 88 4.37 3.96 -9.22
N ASP A 89 4.20 4.05 -10.54
CA ASP A 89 3.01 4.62 -11.22
C ASP A 89 2.74 6.11 -10.88
N GLY A 90 3.72 6.83 -10.34
CA GLY A 90 3.65 8.28 -10.13
C GLY A 90 4.01 9.08 -11.38
N THR A 91 3.63 10.35 -11.43
CA THR A 91 3.85 11.23 -12.59
C THR A 91 5.32 11.50 -12.94
N LYS A 92 6.24 11.26 -12.01
CA LYS A 92 7.69 11.39 -12.17
C LYS A 92 8.40 10.02 -12.05
N TRP A 93 7.65 8.91 -12.03
CA TRP A 93 8.23 7.57 -12.03
C TRP A 93 9.07 7.35 -13.30
N GLU A 94 10.27 6.78 -13.14
CA GLU A 94 11.20 6.46 -14.23
C GLU A 94 11.58 7.60 -15.19
N ARG A 95 11.21 8.84 -14.89
CA ARG A 95 11.47 10.00 -15.77
C ARG A 95 12.96 10.21 -16.06
N ASN A 96 13.82 9.97 -15.06
CA ASN A 96 15.28 10.13 -15.13
C ASN A 96 15.98 8.94 -14.45
N ALA A 97 15.71 7.71 -14.90
CA ALA A 97 16.43 6.54 -14.39
C ALA A 97 17.92 6.64 -14.75
N PRO A 98 18.85 6.48 -13.79
CA PRO A 98 20.27 6.48 -14.11
C PRO A 98 20.58 5.28 -15.02
N PRO A 99 21.43 5.44 -16.06
CA PRO A 99 21.81 4.32 -16.90
C PRO A 99 22.54 3.26 -16.06
N PRO A 100 22.49 1.98 -16.48
CA PRO A 100 23.24 0.93 -15.81
C PRO A 100 24.74 1.25 -15.86
N LEU A 101 25.38 1.30 -14.69
CA LEU A 101 26.82 1.56 -14.52
C LEU A 101 27.66 0.31 -14.83
N GLY A 102 27.39 -0.34 -15.96
CA GLY A 102 28.20 -1.45 -16.47
C GLY A 102 29.48 -0.97 -17.14
N PRO A 103 30.41 -1.89 -17.48
CA PRO A 103 31.51 -1.54 -18.38
C PRO A 103 30.95 -0.92 -19.65
N LEU A 104 31.55 0.21 -20.07
CA LEU A 104 31.20 0.84 -21.34
C LEU A 104 31.41 -0.19 -22.45
N PHE A 105 30.35 -0.47 -23.20
CA PHE A 105 30.49 -1.30 -24.39
C PHE A 105 31.23 -0.48 -25.45
N ASP A 106 32.44 -0.93 -25.81
CA ASP A 106 33.22 -0.29 -26.85
C ASP A 106 32.73 -0.72 -28.23
N HIS A 107 31.78 0.05 -28.77
CA HIS A 107 31.24 -0.17 -30.10
C HIS A 107 32.30 -0.07 -31.21
N ARG A 108 33.39 0.69 -31.02
CA ARG A 108 34.41 0.88 -32.06
C ARG A 108 35.22 -0.40 -32.25
N ALA A 109 35.77 -0.92 -31.17
CA ALA A 109 36.52 -2.18 -31.20
C ALA A 109 35.67 -3.35 -31.71
N TYR A 110 34.39 -3.41 -31.34
CA TYR A 110 33.48 -4.44 -31.83
C TYR A 110 33.26 -4.36 -33.35
N ASN A 111 33.01 -3.16 -33.88
CA ASN A 111 32.76 -2.95 -35.31
C ASN A 111 34.01 -3.23 -36.15
N ASP A 112 35.19 -2.80 -35.72
CA ASP A 112 36.45 -3.08 -36.42
C ASP A 112 36.74 -4.59 -36.52
N ALA A 113 36.37 -5.36 -35.49
CA ALA A 113 36.55 -6.81 -35.47
C ALA A 113 35.51 -7.60 -36.30
N HIS A 114 34.37 -7.00 -36.63
CA HIS A 114 33.24 -7.68 -37.28
C HIS A 114 32.81 -7.04 -38.61
N ALA A 115 33.45 -5.96 -39.05
CA ALA A 115 33.22 -5.37 -40.36
C ALA A 115 33.69 -6.35 -41.46
N HIS A 116 32.75 -6.75 -42.34
CA HIS A 116 33.00 -7.54 -43.55
C HIS A 116 33.38 -6.65 -44.73
#